data_AF-A0A2I0MLY3-F1
#
_entry.id   AF-A0A2I0MLY3-F1
#
_cell.length_a   1.000
_cell.length_b   1.000
_cell.length_c   1.000
_cell.angle_alpha   90.00
_cell.angle_beta   90.00
_cell.angle_gamma   90.00
#
_symmetry.space_group_name_H-M   'P 1'
#
loop_
_entity.id
_entity.type
_entity.pdbx_description
1 polymer ?
#
loop_
_entity_poly.entity_id
_entity_poly.type
_entity_poly.pdbx_seq_one_letter_code
_entity_poly.pdbx_strand_id
1 'polypeptide(L)'
;MMSEWLLPPPGTPNNFSSVVLGISACRTPARSSSTRQQQSHEGSARAAHGGRPRSTRERALLDLAAQPDVDTERRNRKVKMTPENSVNLHHYLTHFNHAPSFPEQCVSETSKNQIKVDLVDENFTELRGEIAGPPDTPYEGGRYQLEIKIPETYPFNPPKVRFITKIWHPNISSVTGAICLDILKDQWAAAMTLRTVLLSLQALLAAAEPDDPQDAVVANQYKQNPEMFKQTARLWAHVYAGAPVSSPEYTKKIENLCAMGFDRNAVIVALSSKSWDVETATELLLSN
;
A
#
# COMPACT_ATOMS: atom_id res chain seq x y z
N MET A 1 -62.17 35.44 14.01
CA MET A 1 -61.97 33.98 14.20
C MET A 1 -60.49 33.83 14.58
N MET A 2 -60.12 34.01 15.86
CA MET A 2 -60.07 32.98 16.93
C MET A 2 -59.37 31.72 16.42
N SER A 3 -58.25 31.22 16.97
CA SER A 3 -57.43 31.60 18.14
C SER A 3 -56.19 30.69 18.15
N GLU A 4 -55.07 31.20 18.69
CA GLU A 4 -53.90 30.46 19.17
C GLU A 4 -54.28 29.27 20.08
N TRP A 5 -53.36 28.31 20.30
CA TRP A 5 -52.72 28.09 21.63
C TRP A 5 -51.92 26.75 21.73
N LEU A 6 -50.71 26.89 22.29
CA LEU A 6 -49.91 26.03 23.20
C LEU A 6 -49.25 24.70 22.76
N LEU A 7 -47.92 24.69 22.87
CA LEU A 7 -47.10 23.68 23.58
C LEU A 7 -46.98 24.10 25.08
N PRO A 8 -46.43 23.34 26.09
CA PRO A 8 -45.47 22.21 26.06
C PRO A 8 -45.72 21.11 27.19
N PRO A 9 -44.71 20.48 27.89
CA PRO A 9 -44.21 19.07 27.80
C PRO A 9 -44.35 18.27 29.15
N PRO A 10 -43.38 17.46 29.66
CA PRO A 10 -42.82 16.13 29.32
C PRO A 10 -43.11 15.03 30.39
N GLY A 11 -42.68 13.77 30.18
CA GLY A 11 -42.45 12.80 31.29
C GLY A 11 -42.80 11.32 31.04
N THR A 12 -41.78 10.45 31.15
CA THR A 12 -41.85 8.99 31.43
C THR A 12 -42.27 8.76 32.92
N PRO A 13 -42.31 7.56 33.56
CA PRO A 13 -42.01 6.16 33.14
C PRO A 13 -43.00 5.08 33.68
N ASN A 14 -42.79 3.79 33.36
CA ASN A 14 -42.76 2.62 34.27
C ASN A 14 -42.98 1.30 33.50
N ASN A 15 -42.01 0.37 33.48
CA ASN A 15 -41.64 -0.61 34.52
C ASN A 15 -42.65 -1.75 34.72
N PHE A 16 -42.26 -2.96 34.29
CA PHE A 16 -42.33 -4.22 35.04
C PHE A 16 -41.17 -5.08 34.51
N SER A 17 -40.06 -5.26 35.25
CA SER A 17 -39.85 -6.20 36.38
C SER A 17 -39.95 -7.66 35.90
N SER A 18 -39.10 -8.62 36.24
CA SER A 18 -37.86 -8.75 37.03
C SER A 18 -37.60 -10.27 37.00
N VAL A 19 -36.36 -10.73 36.79
CA VAL A 19 -35.83 -11.88 37.55
C VAL A 19 -34.34 -11.65 37.77
N VAL A 20 -33.97 -11.73 39.05
CA VAL A 20 -32.66 -11.51 39.66
C VAL A 20 -32.05 -12.87 40.03
N LEU A 21 -30.72 -12.85 40.26
CA LEU A 21 -29.86 -13.74 41.09
C LEU A 21 -29.00 -14.74 40.27
N GLY A 22 -27.67 -14.83 40.46
CA GLY A 22 -26.82 -14.14 41.42
C GLY A 22 -25.31 -14.46 41.27
N ILE A 23 -24.49 -13.50 41.71
CA ILE A 23 -23.29 -13.59 42.57
C ILE A 23 -22.28 -14.72 42.34
N SER A 24 -21.04 -14.36 41.98
CA SER A 24 -19.87 -14.56 42.86
C SER A 24 -18.62 -13.81 42.35
N ALA A 25 -17.95 -13.12 43.28
CA ALA A 25 -16.71 -12.37 43.09
C ALA A 25 -15.53 -13.14 43.72
N CYS A 26 -14.33 -13.05 43.13
CA CYS A 26 -13.03 -13.29 43.78
C CYS A 26 -11.94 -12.60 42.94
N ARG A 27 -11.42 -11.44 43.38
CA ARG A 27 -10.21 -11.22 44.21
C ARG A 27 -8.87 -11.65 43.57
N THR A 28 -8.05 -10.63 43.31
CA THR A 28 -6.60 -10.61 43.09
C THR A 28 -5.78 -11.24 44.22
N PRO A 29 -4.49 -11.52 43.97
CA PRO A 29 -3.49 -10.77 44.75
C PRO A 29 -2.26 -10.29 43.93
N ALA A 30 -1.71 -9.17 44.39
CA ALA A 30 -0.38 -8.67 44.08
C ALA A 30 0.68 -9.23 45.05
N ARG A 31 1.96 -9.29 44.66
CA ARG A 31 3.09 -9.17 45.60
C ARG A 31 4.45 -8.82 44.94
N SER A 32 4.89 -7.59 45.25
CA SER A 32 6.22 -7.10 45.68
C SER A 32 7.54 -7.86 45.36
N SER A 33 8.42 -7.14 44.63
CA SER A 33 9.82 -6.75 44.93
C SER A 33 10.73 -7.58 45.86
N SER A 34 11.96 -7.86 45.40
CA SER A 34 13.19 -7.80 46.21
C SER A 34 14.45 -7.69 45.34
N THR A 35 15.26 -6.69 45.66
CA THR A 35 16.59 -6.32 45.16
C THR A 35 17.68 -7.12 45.89
N ARG A 36 18.74 -7.58 45.20
CA ARG A 36 20.12 -7.56 45.76
C ARG A 36 21.21 -7.77 44.71
N GLN A 37 22.11 -6.78 44.62
CA GLN A 37 23.45 -6.86 44.02
C GLN A 37 24.37 -7.74 44.88
N GLN A 38 25.37 -8.41 44.27
CA GLN A 38 26.80 -8.16 44.55
C GLN A 38 27.74 -9.02 43.69
N GLN A 39 28.93 -8.44 43.50
CA GLN A 39 29.97 -8.68 42.49
C GLN A 39 30.98 -9.80 42.83
N SER A 40 31.74 -10.14 41.78
CA SER A 40 33.18 -10.45 41.72
C SER A 40 33.75 -11.69 42.41
N HIS A 41 34.47 -12.52 41.64
CA HIS A 41 35.90 -12.77 41.86
C HIS A 41 36.54 -13.45 40.63
N GLU A 42 37.67 -12.91 40.19
CA GLU A 42 38.62 -13.49 39.23
C GLU A 42 39.44 -14.62 39.87
N GLY A 43 39.90 -15.59 39.05
CA GLY A 43 40.80 -16.66 39.48
C GLY A 43 41.32 -17.54 38.33
N SER A 44 42.59 -17.34 38.00
CA SER A 44 43.48 -17.99 37.01
C SER A 44 43.59 -19.53 37.06
N ALA A 45 43.81 -20.21 35.91
CA ALA A 45 44.97 -21.10 35.66
C ALA A 45 44.89 -21.97 34.37
N ARG A 46 45.94 -21.83 33.54
CA ARG A 46 46.78 -22.80 32.78
C ARG A 46 46.23 -24.07 32.06
N ALA A 47 46.90 -24.32 30.92
CA ALA A 47 46.74 -25.35 29.90
C ALA A 47 47.20 -26.78 30.27
N ALA A 48 46.68 -27.80 29.56
CA ALA A 48 47.36 -29.06 29.25
C ALA A 48 46.71 -29.84 28.07
N HIS A 49 47.54 -30.54 27.30
CA HIS A 49 47.26 -31.37 26.13
C HIS A 49 46.57 -32.73 26.45
N GLY A 50 45.72 -33.20 25.51
CA GLY A 50 45.78 -34.55 24.93
C GLY A 50 45.02 -35.73 25.59
N GLY A 51 43.96 -36.23 24.92
CA GLY A 51 43.78 -37.68 24.67
C GLY A 51 42.57 -38.45 25.23
N ARG A 52 41.54 -38.67 24.38
CA ARG A 52 40.53 -39.77 24.31
C ARG A 52 39.46 -39.93 25.42
N PRO A 53 38.32 -40.63 25.17
CA PRO A 53 37.50 -40.79 23.97
C PRO A 53 36.09 -40.15 24.13
N ARG A 54 35.45 -39.78 23.02
CA ARG A 54 34.14 -39.12 22.98
C ARG A 54 33.06 -39.95 23.67
N SER A 55 32.48 -39.40 24.75
CA SER A 55 31.28 -39.96 25.36
C SER A 55 30.10 -39.82 24.39
N THR A 56 29.18 -40.78 24.44
CA THR A 56 27.99 -40.93 23.59
C THR A 56 27.02 -39.73 23.65
N ARG A 57 27.34 -38.69 24.42
CA ARG A 57 26.54 -37.47 24.61
C ARG A 57 27.03 -36.26 23.79
N GLU A 58 28.25 -36.29 23.24
CA GLU A 58 28.79 -35.21 22.39
C GLU A 58 28.64 -35.45 20.88
N ARG A 59 28.32 -36.68 20.44
CA ARG A 59 27.90 -36.91 19.04
C ARG A 59 26.50 -36.36 18.76
N ALA A 60 25.65 -36.25 19.77
CA ALA A 60 24.30 -35.70 19.61
C ALA A 60 24.25 -34.16 19.52
N LEU A 61 25.36 -33.46 19.83
CA LEU A 61 25.44 -31.99 19.78
C LEU A 61 26.26 -31.45 18.60
N LEU A 62 26.97 -32.30 17.86
CA LEU A 62 27.66 -31.93 16.62
C LEU A 62 26.88 -32.29 15.34
N ASP A 63 25.85 -33.14 15.44
CA ASP A 63 24.91 -33.42 14.33
C ASP A 63 23.68 -32.48 14.32
N LEU A 64 23.57 -31.56 15.28
CA LEU A 64 22.54 -30.51 15.30
C LEU A 64 22.97 -29.21 14.60
N ALA A 65 24.21 -29.15 14.10
CA ALA A 65 24.78 -28.00 13.37
C ALA A 65 24.95 -28.26 11.86
N ALA A 66 24.35 -29.32 11.34
CA ALA A 66 24.42 -29.71 9.93
C ALA A 66 23.05 -30.08 9.33
N GLN A 67 21.98 -29.47 9.84
CA GLN A 67 20.70 -29.49 9.13
C GLN A 67 20.58 -28.21 8.29
N PRO A 68 20.28 -28.30 6.98
CA PRO A 68 19.98 -27.13 6.19
C PRO A 68 18.78 -26.43 6.83
N ASP A 69 19.00 -25.18 7.23
CA ASP A 69 18.00 -24.31 7.80
C ASP A 69 16.81 -24.19 6.82
N VAL A 70 15.63 -24.61 7.27
CA VAL A 70 14.38 -24.61 6.50
C VAL A 70 14.00 -23.18 6.05
N ASP A 71 14.61 -22.15 6.66
CA ASP A 71 14.47 -20.74 6.25
C ASP A 71 15.39 -20.32 5.09
N THR A 72 16.43 -21.09 4.77
CA THR A 72 17.34 -20.76 3.65
C THR A 72 16.80 -21.24 2.30
N GLU A 73 16.02 -22.35 2.27
CA GLU A 73 15.30 -22.78 1.05
C GLU A 73 14.05 -21.94 0.76
N ARG A 74 13.50 -21.25 1.78
CA ARG A 74 12.37 -20.32 1.61
C ARG A 74 12.80 -18.96 1.03
N ARG A 75 14.07 -18.56 1.24
CA ARG A 75 14.67 -17.34 0.67
C ARG A 75 15.03 -17.43 -0.81
N ASN A 76 15.17 -18.64 -1.36
CA ASN A 76 15.52 -18.86 -2.78
C ASN A 76 14.39 -19.41 -3.66
N ARG A 77 13.17 -19.58 -3.12
CA ARG A 77 11.98 -19.73 -3.97
C ARG A 77 11.55 -18.34 -4.44
N LYS A 78 12.22 -17.86 -5.50
CA LYS A 78 11.71 -16.83 -6.39
C LYS A 78 10.34 -17.34 -6.86
N VAL A 79 9.27 -16.84 -6.26
CA VAL A 79 7.91 -17.14 -6.72
C VAL A 79 7.79 -16.46 -8.07
N LYS A 80 8.09 -17.24 -9.12
CA LYS A 80 7.71 -16.95 -10.49
C LYS A 80 6.21 -16.72 -10.47
N MET A 81 5.73 -15.66 -11.12
CA MET A 81 4.33 -15.46 -11.48
C MET A 81 3.69 -16.84 -11.71
N THR A 82 2.79 -17.25 -10.83
CA THR A 82 2.04 -18.47 -11.09
C THR A 82 1.17 -18.18 -12.31
N PRO A 83 0.98 -19.17 -13.20
CA PRO A 83 0.14 -19.00 -14.36
C PRO A 83 -1.21 -18.37 -14.01
N GLU A 84 -1.77 -18.63 -12.83
CA GLU A 84 -3.10 -18.18 -12.40
C GLU A 84 -3.24 -16.64 -12.24
N ASN A 85 -2.26 -15.92 -11.68
CA ASN A 85 -2.36 -14.46 -11.49
C ASN A 85 -1.99 -13.67 -12.77
N SER A 86 -0.98 -14.13 -13.50
CA SER A 86 -0.67 -13.61 -14.84
C SER A 86 -1.83 -13.86 -15.81
N VAL A 87 -2.50 -15.02 -15.69
CA VAL A 87 -3.74 -15.30 -16.40
C VAL A 87 -4.84 -14.34 -15.97
N ASN A 88 -4.94 -13.87 -14.73
CA ASN A 88 -6.04 -12.97 -14.36
C ASN A 88 -5.94 -11.59 -15.03
N LEU A 89 -4.75 -10.96 -15.04
CA LEU A 89 -4.52 -9.70 -15.74
C LEU A 89 -4.49 -9.90 -17.27
N HIS A 90 -3.85 -10.96 -17.76
CA HIS A 90 -3.86 -11.30 -19.19
C HIS A 90 -5.28 -11.63 -19.67
N HIS A 91 -6.10 -12.36 -18.90
CA HIS A 91 -7.50 -12.65 -19.20
C HIS A 91 -8.34 -11.37 -19.19
N TYR A 92 -8.12 -10.47 -18.22
CA TYR A 92 -8.73 -9.14 -18.24
C TYR A 92 -8.36 -8.39 -19.54
N LEU A 93 -7.06 -8.32 -19.88
CA LEU A 93 -6.58 -7.62 -21.07
C LEU A 93 -6.96 -8.32 -22.39
N THR A 94 -7.12 -9.64 -22.40
CA THR A 94 -7.50 -10.43 -23.58
C THR A 94 -9.00 -10.29 -23.84
N HIS A 95 -9.84 -10.30 -22.80
CA HIS A 95 -11.27 -9.98 -22.91
C HIS A 95 -11.53 -8.52 -23.29
N PHE A 96 -10.72 -7.58 -22.79
CA PHE A 96 -10.81 -6.18 -23.21
C PHE A 96 -10.42 -5.95 -24.68
N ASN A 97 -9.49 -6.76 -25.23
CA ASN A 97 -9.04 -6.63 -26.61
C ASN A 97 -9.86 -7.46 -27.63
N HIS A 98 -10.64 -8.46 -27.20
CA HIS A 98 -11.45 -9.34 -28.07
C HIS A 98 -12.96 -9.16 -27.92
N ALA A 99 -13.45 -8.10 -27.28
CA ALA A 99 -14.89 -7.83 -27.23
C ALA A 99 -15.46 -7.68 -28.66
N PRO A 100 -16.38 -8.56 -29.10
CA PRO A 100 -17.08 -8.37 -30.36
C PRO A 100 -17.93 -7.10 -30.25
N SER A 101 -17.74 -6.19 -31.20
CA SER A 101 -18.59 -5.02 -31.49
C SER A 101 -19.77 -4.84 -30.52
N PHE A 102 -19.59 -4.01 -29.50
CA PHE A 102 -20.68 -3.56 -28.65
C PHE A 102 -21.76 -2.88 -29.52
N PRO A 103 -23.05 -3.17 -29.31
CA PRO A 103 -24.12 -2.46 -30.00
C PRO A 103 -24.03 -0.96 -29.66
N GLU A 104 -24.10 -0.13 -30.69
CA GLU A 104 -23.84 1.31 -30.72
C GLU A 104 -24.89 2.17 -29.97
N GLN A 105 -25.60 1.61 -28.99
CA GLN A 105 -26.62 2.29 -28.21
C GLN A 105 -26.37 2.12 -26.72
N CYS A 106 -26.00 3.24 -26.08
CA CYS A 106 -25.63 3.48 -24.66
C CYS A 106 -24.13 3.68 -24.38
N VAL A 107 -23.41 4.42 -25.24
CA VAL A 107 -22.17 5.10 -24.83
C VAL A 107 -22.54 6.51 -24.39
N SER A 108 -22.89 6.69 -23.12
CA SER A 108 -23.01 8.02 -22.51
C SER A 108 -21.65 8.74 -22.63
N GLU A 109 -21.67 10.07 -22.79
CA GLU A 109 -20.53 10.95 -23.14
C GLU A 109 -19.27 10.82 -22.27
N THR A 110 -19.30 10.08 -21.16
CA THR A 110 -18.20 9.82 -20.21
C THR A 110 -17.07 8.92 -20.75
N SER A 111 -17.27 8.20 -21.86
CA SER A 111 -16.29 7.20 -22.34
C SER A 111 -15.13 7.77 -23.17
N LYS A 112 -15.20 9.03 -23.64
CA LYS A 112 -14.22 9.58 -24.59
C LYS A 112 -12.88 10.03 -23.97
N ASN A 113 -12.79 10.13 -22.63
CA ASN A 113 -11.67 10.82 -21.97
C ASN A 113 -10.84 9.92 -21.02
N GLN A 114 -10.90 8.59 -21.19
CA GLN A 114 -10.25 7.64 -20.27
C GLN A 114 -8.73 7.62 -20.40
N ILE A 115 -8.19 7.74 -21.62
CA ILE A 115 -6.75 7.76 -21.88
C ILE A 115 -6.43 8.81 -22.95
N LYS A 116 -5.25 9.42 -22.85
CA LYS A 116 -4.73 10.42 -23.80
C LYS A 116 -3.22 10.21 -23.98
N VAL A 117 -2.71 10.55 -25.16
CA VAL A 117 -1.28 10.67 -25.44
C VAL A 117 -1.04 11.98 -26.17
N ASP A 118 -0.08 12.76 -25.69
CA ASP A 118 0.43 13.97 -26.33
C ASP A 118 1.90 13.76 -26.74
N LEU A 119 2.30 14.38 -27.85
CA LEU A 119 3.70 14.46 -28.26
C LEU A 119 4.43 15.47 -27.36
N VAL A 120 5.61 15.11 -26.87
CA VAL A 120 6.50 16.04 -26.15
C VAL A 120 7.60 16.55 -27.07
N ASP A 121 8.08 15.68 -27.97
CA ASP A 121 9.10 16.00 -28.95
C ASP A 121 8.63 15.71 -30.40
N GLU A 122 9.40 16.18 -31.37
CA GLU A 122 9.12 15.98 -32.80
C GLU A 122 9.63 14.63 -33.34
N ASN A 123 10.59 14.01 -32.63
CA ASN A 123 11.20 12.73 -33.00
C ASN A 123 10.47 11.52 -32.38
N PHE A 124 9.35 11.73 -31.69
CA PHE A 124 8.49 10.69 -31.09
C PHE A 124 9.21 9.83 -30.03
N THR A 125 10.29 10.34 -29.43
CA THR A 125 11.07 9.60 -28.41
C THR A 125 10.55 9.84 -26.99
N GLU A 126 9.85 10.94 -26.78
CA GLU A 126 9.20 11.31 -25.54
C GLU A 126 7.73 11.68 -25.78
N LEU A 127 6.85 11.03 -25.02
CA LEU A 127 5.41 11.21 -25.07
C LEU A 127 4.89 11.47 -23.66
N ARG A 128 3.78 12.19 -23.57
CA ARG A 128 3.04 12.42 -22.33
C ARG A 128 1.73 11.66 -22.39
N GLY A 129 1.63 10.60 -21.60
CA GLY A 129 0.38 9.88 -21.40
C GLY A 129 -0.47 10.53 -20.33
N GLU A 130 -1.77 10.31 -20.38
CA GLU A 130 -2.66 10.64 -19.28
C GLU A 130 -3.77 9.59 -19.18
N ILE A 131 -4.05 9.11 -17.96
CA ILE A 131 -5.12 8.16 -17.68
C ILE A 131 -6.07 8.71 -16.62
N ALA A 132 -7.37 8.46 -16.77
CA ALA A 132 -8.35 8.74 -15.74
C ALA A 132 -8.32 7.64 -14.66
N GLY A 133 -8.49 8.03 -13.41
CA GLY A 133 -8.67 7.07 -12.32
C GLY A 133 -9.95 6.25 -12.54
N PRO A 134 -9.90 4.91 -12.41
CA PRO A 134 -11.08 4.08 -12.63
C PRO A 134 -12.21 4.40 -11.63
N PRO A 135 -13.48 4.23 -12.03
CA PRO A 135 -14.62 4.38 -11.11
C PRO A 135 -14.55 3.35 -9.98
N ASP A 136 -15.18 3.66 -8.84
CA ASP A 136 -15.24 2.81 -7.65
C ASP A 136 -13.87 2.50 -7.00
N THR A 137 -12.85 3.27 -7.37
CA THR A 137 -11.51 3.21 -6.78
C THR A 137 -11.21 4.50 -6.00
N PRO A 138 -10.22 4.52 -5.09
CA PRO A 138 -9.78 5.77 -4.46
C PRO A 138 -9.22 6.81 -5.45
N TYR A 139 -8.99 6.43 -6.71
CA TYR A 139 -8.44 7.27 -7.76
C TYR A 139 -9.50 7.96 -8.63
N GLU A 140 -10.78 7.56 -8.46
CA GLU A 140 -11.89 8.07 -9.25
C GLU A 140 -11.95 9.61 -9.29
N GLY A 141 -12.19 10.16 -10.47
CA GLY A 141 -12.22 11.61 -10.71
C GLY A 141 -10.83 12.26 -10.82
N GLY A 142 -9.76 11.54 -10.49
CA GLY A 142 -8.39 11.98 -10.71
C GLY A 142 -7.90 11.76 -12.14
N ARG A 143 -6.95 12.59 -12.59
CA ARG A 143 -6.21 12.38 -13.85
C ARG A 143 -4.71 12.28 -13.60
N TYR A 144 -4.08 11.25 -14.16
CA TYR A 144 -2.71 10.87 -13.87
C TYR A 144 -1.85 10.99 -15.11
N GLN A 145 -0.90 11.94 -15.08
CA GLN A 145 0.06 12.14 -16.15
C GLN A 145 1.20 11.12 -16.04
N LEU A 146 1.64 10.66 -17.21
CA LEU A 146 2.66 9.65 -17.40
C LEU A 146 3.75 10.20 -18.32
N GLU A 147 5.00 9.97 -17.94
CA GLU A 147 6.16 10.11 -18.82
C GLU A 147 6.33 8.80 -19.57
N ILE A 148 6.41 8.85 -20.89
CA ILE A 148 6.60 7.70 -21.75
C ILE A 148 7.81 7.96 -22.64
N LYS A 149 8.86 7.16 -22.48
CA LYS A 149 10.07 7.22 -23.31
C LYS A 149 10.17 6.00 -24.20
N ILE A 150 10.23 6.23 -25.51
CA ILE A 150 10.36 5.20 -26.52
C ILE A 150 11.85 4.88 -26.70
N PRO A 151 12.30 3.64 -26.42
CA PRO A 151 13.70 3.27 -26.66
C PRO A 151 13.97 3.13 -28.17
N GLU A 152 15.22 3.29 -28.57
CA GLU A 152 15.67 3.04 -29.97
C GLU A 152 15.38 1.61 -30.44
N THR A 153 15.22 0.67 -29.50
CA THR A 153 14.93 -0.73 -29.77
C THR A 153 13.43 -1.06 -29.79
N TYR A 154 12.54 -0.07 -29.73
CA TYR A 154 11.11 -0.27 -29.91
C TYR A 154 10.81 -0.77 -31.34
N PRO A 155 9.91 -1.76 -31.55
CA PRO A 155 8.99 -2.38 -30.59
C PRO A 155 9.53 -3.65 -29.92
N PHE A 156 10.82 -3.98 -30.04
CA PHE A 156 11.38 -5.20 -29.42
C PHE A 156 11.60 -5.06 -27.92
N ASN A 157 11.79 -3.83 -27.42
CA ASN A 157 11.76 -3.51 -26.00
C ASN A 157 10.59 -2.57 -25.64
N PRO A 158 10.07 -2.68 -24.40
CA PRO A 158 8.94 -1.86 -23.96
C PRO A 158 9.32 -0.38 -23.84
N PRO A 159 8.33 0.53 -23.94
CA PRO A 159 8.52 1.92 -23.54
C PRO A 159 8.83 2.01 -22.04
N LYS A 160 9.67 2.96 -21.65
CA LYS A 160 9.89 3.29 -20.23
C LYS A 160 8.79 4.23 -19.78
N VAL A 161 7.96 3.79 -18.84
CA VAL A 161 6.82 4.55 -18.34
C VAL A 161 6.97 4.87 -16.85
N ARG A 162 6.64 6.09 -16.46
CA ARG A 162 6.67 6.55 -15.07
C ARG A 162 5.54 7.53 -14.79
N PHE A 163 4.94 7.48 -13.60
CA PHE A 163 3.97 8.47 -13.16
C PHE A 163 4.67 9.82 -12.89
N ILE A 164 4.18 10.86 -13.56
CA ILE A 164 4.53 12.26 -13.27
C ILE A 164 3.67 12.75 -12.11
N THR A 165 2.36 12.48 -12.19
CA THR A 165 1.42 12.75 -11.09
C THR A 165 1.74 11.82 -9.92
N LYS A 166 2.01 12.39 -8.75
CA LYS A 166 2.22 11.62 -7.50
C LYS A 166 0.98 10.78 -7.19
N ILE A 167 1.19 9.53 -6.78
CA ILE A 167 0.13 8.57 -6.51
C ILE A 167 0.52 7.67 -5.33
N TRP A 168 -0.47 7.26 -4.53
CA TRP A 168 -0.31 6.33 -3.42
C TRP A 168 -0.85 4.95 -3.82
N HIS A 169 0.01 4.09 -4.35
CA HIS A 169 -0.39 2.77 -4.87
C HIS A 169 0.70 1.71 -4.59
N PRO A 170 0.37 0.46 -4.19
CA PRO A 170 1.38 -0.56 -3.84
C PRO A 170 2.42 -0.82 -4.95
N ASN A 171 1.98 -0.85 -6.21
CA ASN A 171 2.83 -1.12 -7.38
C ASN A 171 3.42 0.14 -8.05
N ILE A 172 3.29 1.33 -7.45
CA ILE A 172 3.85 2.57 -7.97
C ILE A 172 4.60 3.31 -6.84
N SER A 173 5.85 3.70 -7.08
CA SER A 173 6.65 4.42 -6.09
C SER A 173 6.00 5.78 -5.74
N SER A 174 5.71 6.00 -4.46
CA SER A 174 5.16 7.28 -3.97
C SER A 174 6.12 8.47 -4.12
N VAL A 175 7.42 8.18 -4.25
CA VAL A 175 8.49 9.17 -4.41
C VAL A 175 8.77 9.47 -5.87
N THR A 176 9.02 8.43 -6.68
CA THR A 176 9.55 8.57 -8.05
C THR A 176 8.49 8.36 -9.13
N GLY A 177 7.37 7.72 -8.83
CA GLY A 177 6.39 7.29 -9.82
C GLY A 177 6.83 6.08 -10.66
N ALA A 178 7.94 5.42 -10.32
CA ALA A 178 8.35 4.16 -10.96
C ALA A 178 7.26 3.09 -10.80
N ILE A 179 7.10 2.22 -11.80
CA ILE A 179 5.99 1.27 -11.91
C ILE A 179 6.53 -0.16 -11.87
N CYS A 180 5.93 -1.02 -11.05
CA CYS A 180 6.11 -2.47 -11.14
C CYS A 180 4.96 -3.06 -11.95
N LEU A 181 5.19 -3.32 -13.24
CA LEU A 181 4.25 -4.00 -14.13
C LEU A 181 5.04 -4.91 -15.08
N ASP A 182 4.59 -6.15 -15.25
CA ASP A 182 5.27 -7.21 -16.01
C ASP A 182 5.37 -6.93 -17.51
N ILE A 183 4.33 -6.33 -18.12
CA ILE A 183 4.35 -5.94 -19.54
C ILE A 183 5.36 -4.83 -19.84
N LEU A 184 5.85 -4.10 -18.83
CA LEU A 184 6.92 -3.11 -18.96
C LEU A 184 8.31 -3.72 -18.71
N LYS A 185 8.36 -5.04 -18.51
CA LYS A 185 9.57 -5.82 -18.18
C LYS A 185 9.68 -7.04 -19.11
N ASP A 186 9.46 -8.24 -18.58
CA ASP A 186 9.71 -9.53 -19.22
C ASP A 186 8.51 -10.08 -20.01
N GLN A 187 7.30 -9.56 -19.77
CA GLN A 187 6.08 -9.95 -20.51
C GLN A 187 5.74 -9.01 -21.67
N TRP A 188 6.68 -8.15 -22.07
CA TRP A 188 6.51 -7.28 -23.23
C TRP A 188 6.43 -8.11 -24.52
N ALA A 189 5.44 -7.82 -25.36
CA ALA A 189 5.34 -8.35 -26.71
C ALA A 189 5.35 -7.21 -27.73
N ALA A 190 6.07 -7.38 -28.84
CA ALA A 190 6.18 -6.36 -29.89
C ALA A 190 4.82 -6.00 -30.56
N ALA A 191 3.79 -6.82 -30.35
CA ALA A 191 2.41 -6.54 -30.77
C ALA A 191 1.65 -5.59 -29.83
N MET A 192 2.19 -5.29 -28.64
CA MET A 192 1.58 -4.36 -27.70
C MET A 192 1.75 -2.91 -28.18
N THR A 193 0.72 -2.11 -27.91
CA THR A 193 0.63 -0.70 -28.31
C THR A 193 0.64 0.23 -27.10
N LEU A 194 0.86 1.52 -27.32
CA LEU A 194 0.70 2.53 -26.26
C LEU A 194 -0.71 2.50 -25.66
N ARG A 195 -1.74 2.27 -26.48
CA ARG A 195 -3.12 2.12 -26.01
C ARG A 195 -3.25 0.98 -25.00
N THR A 196 -2.71 -0.20 -25.32
CA THR A 196 -2.77 -1.35 -24.42
C THR A 196 -1.98 -1.10 -23.14
N VAL A 197 -0.83 -0.43 -23.22
CA VAL A 197 -0.04 -0.05 -22.02
C VAL A 197 -0.85 0.87 -21.10
N LEU A 198 -1.49 1.91 -21.64
CA LEU A 198 -2.29 2.85 -20.84
C LEU A 198 -3.51 2.18 -20.18
N LEU A 199 -4.19 1.28 -20.90
CA LEU A 199 -5.30 0.52 -20.35
C LEU A 199 -4.84 -0.46 -19.26
N SER A 200 -3.69 -1.11 -19.42
CA SER A 200 -3.12 -1.97 -18.37
C SER A 200 -2.76 -1.18 -17.11
N LEU A 201 -2.25 0.05 -17.26
CA LEU A 201 -1.99 0.93 -16.11
C LEU A 201 -3.29 1.34 -15.42
N GLN A 202 -4.35 1.62 -16.17
CA GLN A 202 -5.66 1.89 -15.61
C GLN A 202 -6.22 0.67 -14.86
N ALA A 203 -6.08 -0.53 -15.42
CA ALA A 203 -6.46 -1.78 -14.75
C ALA A 203 -5.65 -2.03 -13.48
N LEU A 204 -4.36 -1.71 -13.47
CA LEU A 204 -3.51 -1.79 -12.28
C LEU A 204 -4.03 -0.90 -11.15
N LEU A 205 -4.54 0.30 -11.45
CA LEU A 205 -5.16 1.17 -10.43
C LEU A 205 -6.43 0.57 -9.82
N ALA A 206 -7.16 -0.27 -10.55
CA ALA A 206 -8.34 -0.94 -10.03
C ALA A 206 -8.00 -2.23 -9.25
N ALA A 207 -6.89 -2.88 -9.59
CA ALA A 207 -6.47 -4.15 -9.01
C ALA A 207 -4.97 -4.12 -8.68
N ALA A 208 -4.65 -3.63 -7.49
CA ALA A 208 -3.28 -3.63 -6.96
C ALA A 208 -2.80 -5.06 -6.63
N GLU A 209 -1.50 -5.30 -6.78
CA GLU A 209 -0.82 -6.55 -6.42
C GLU A 209 0.17 -6.30 -5.27
N PRO A 210 -0.28 -6.30 -4.00
CA PRO A 210 0.54 -5.90 -2.86
C PRO A 210 1.59 -6.94 -2.45
N ASP A 211 1.61 -8.13 -3.05
CA ASP A 211 2.61 -9.17 -2.78
C ASP A 211 3.84 -9.07 -3.70
N ASP A 212 3.76 -8.32 -4.80
CA ASP A 212 4.91 -7.85 -5.60
C ASP A 212 4.97 -6.31 -5.68
N PRO A 213 5.22 -5.62 -4.56
CA PRO A 213 5.07 -4.17 -4.48
C PRO A 213 6.28 -3.42 -5.06
N GLN A 214 5.99 -2.23 -5.58
CA GLN A 214 7.01 -1.24 -5.89
C GLN A 214 7.33 -0.34 -4.69
N ASP A 215 6.35 -0.14 -3.81
CA ASP A 215 6.45 0.66 -2.59
C ASP A 215 6.01 -0.16 -1.38
N ALA A 216 6.98 -0.59 -0.57
CA ALA A 216 6.75 -1.48 0.56
C ALA A 216 5.93 -0.81 1.67
N VAL A 217 6.05 0.50 1.87
CA VAL A 217 5.29 1.23 2.89
C VAL A 217 3.82 1.28 2.50
N VAL A 218 3.54 1.63 1.25
CA VAL A 218 2.18 1.66 0.71
C VAL A 218 1.54 0.28 0.73
N ALA A 219 2.28 -0.75 0.30
CA ALA A 219 1.79 -2.13 0.29
C ALA A 219 1.52 -2.68 1.70
N ASN A 220 2.35 -2.32 2.68
CA ASN A 220 2.11 -2.68 4.07
C ASN A 220 0.83 -2.00 4.60
N GLN A 221 0.63 -0.71 4.32
CA GLN A 221 -0.60 -0.01 4.69
C GLN A 221 -1.83 -0.63 4.00
N TYR A 222 -1.73 -0.97 2.72
CA TYR A 222 -2.79 -1.64 1.95
C TYR A 222 -3.24 -2.94 2.62
N LYS A 223 -2.28 -3.77 3.06
CA LYS A 223 -2.56 -5.08 3.67
C LYS A 223 -3.03 -4.98 5.12
N GLN A 224 -2.41 -4.10 5.91
CA GLN A 224 -2.68 -4.02 7.35
C GLN A 224 -3.87 -3.13 7.69
N ASN A 225 -4.13 -2.08 6.90
CA ASN A 225 -5.20 -1.14 7.13
C ASN A 225 -5.81 -0.63 5.80
N PRO A 226 -6.68 -1.45 5.17
CA PRO A 226 -7.27 -1.12 3.87
C PRO A 226 -8.06 0.20 3.85
N GLU A 227 -8.73 0.55 4.95
CA GLU A 227 -9.50 1.80 5.03
C GLU A 227 -8.57 3.01 5.09
N MET A 228 -7.51 2.96 5.91
CA MET A 228 -6.49 4.01 5.92
C MET A 228 -5.82 4.16 4.56
N PHE A 229 -5.48 3.05 3.90
CA PHE A 229 -4.97 3.09 2.53
C PHE A 229 -5.95 3.79 1.59
N LYS A 230 -7.23 3.42 1.61
CA LYS A 230 -8.28 4.01 0.76
C LYS A 230 -8.38 5.53 0.98
N GLN A 231 -8.41 5.98 2.23
CA GLN A 231 -8.47 7.41 2.55
C GLN A 231 -7.18 8.16 2.16
N THR A 232 -6.02 7.53 2.35
CA THR A 232 -4.72 8.08 1.96
C THR A 232 -4.64 8.22 0.44
N ALA A 233 -5.01 7.17 -0.31
CA ALA A 233 -5.03 7.19 -1.77
C ALA A 233 -6.03 8.22 -2.32
N ARG A 234 -7.23 8.36 -1.73
CA ARG A 234 -8.19 9.43 -2.09
C ARG A 234 -7.64 10.82 -1.84
N LEU A 235 -6.94 11.02 -0.73
CA LEU A 235 -6.29 12.30 -0.45
C LEU A 235 -5.19 12.62 -1.47
N TRP A 236 -4.35 11.65 -1.82
CA TRP A 236 -3.34 11.83 -2.86
C TRP A 236 -3.98 12.11 -4.22
N ALA A 237 -5.06 11.42 -4.57
CA ALA A 237 -5.84 11.70 -5.77
C ALA A 237 -6.40 13.13 -5.76
N HIS A 238 -6.92 13.59 -4.63
CA HIS A 238 -7.43 14.96 -4.48
C HIS A 238 -6.33 16.00 -4.65
N VAL A 239 -5.21 15.84 -3.93
CA VAL A 239 -4.12 16.83 -3.90
C VAL A 239 -3.33 16.87 -5.21
N TYR A 240 -3.06 15.71 -5.81
CA TYR A 240 -2.12 15.61 -6.94
C TYR A 240 -2.81 15.37 -8.29
N ALA A 241 -3.99 14.76 -8.31
CA ALA A 241 -4.66 14.33 -9.54
C ALA A 241 -5.98 15.09 -9.80
N GLY A 242 -6.38 16.02 -8.93
CA GLY A 242 -7.60 16.83 -9.10
C GLY A 242 -8.90 16.07 -8.81
N ALA A 243 -8.84 14.94 -8.10
CA ALA A 243 -10.03 14.20 -7.69
C ALA A 243 -10.89 15.02 -6.69
N PRO A 244 -12.20 14.76 -6.60
CA PRO A 244 -13.06 15.44 -5.63
C PRO A 244 -12.74 15.05 -4.17
N VAL A 245 -13.29 15.85 -3.25
CA VAL A 245 -13.14 15.88 -1.78
C VAL A 245 -12.48 14.65 -1.13
N SER A 246 -11.42 14.91 -0.36
CA SER A 246 -10.76 13.98 0.56
C SER A 246 -11.21 14.14 2.02
N SER A 247 -10.72 13.28 2.92
CA SER A 247 -11.00 13.34 4.36
C SER A 247 -10.64 14.71 4.98
N PRO A 248 -11.61 15.41 5.63
CA PRO A 248 -11.35 16.65 6.36
C PRO A 248 -10.36 16.48 7.52
N GLU A 249 -10.34 15.31 8.15
CA GLU A 249 -9.43 15.01 9.26
C GLU A 249 -7.96 15.04 8.80
N TYR A 250 -7.68 14.40 7.66
CA TYR A 250 -6.32 14.34 7.11
C TYR A 250 -5.87 15.72 6.62
N THR A 251 -6.80 16.48 6.02
CA THR A 251 -6.55 17.85 5.59
C THR A 251 -6.15 18.73 6.78
N LYS A 252 -6.86 18.63 7.90
CA LYS A 252 -6.52 19.36 9.14
C LYS A 252 -5.13 18.99 9.68
N LYS A 253 -4.77 17.69 9.68
CA LYS A 253 -3.43 17.25 10.11
C LYS A 253 -2.33 17.83 9.22
N ILE A 254 -2.55 17.87 7.91
CA ILE A 254 -1.61 18.50 6.96
C ILE A 254 -1.48 19.99 7.22
N GLU A 255 -2.59 20.71 7.37
CA GLU A 255 -2.59 22.16 7.62
C GLU A 255 -1.86 22.51 8.91
N ASN A 256 -2.05 21.72 9.97
CA ASN A 256 -1.34 21.92 11.24
C ASN A 256 0.18 21.84 11.08
N LEU A 257 0.69 20.82 10.38
CA LEU A 257 2.13 20.67 10.16
C LEU A 257 2.66 21.70 9.14
N CYS A 258 1.88 22.06 8.12
CA CYS A 258 2.25 23.15 7.20
C CYS A 258 2.33 24.49 7.94
N ALA A 259 1.45 24.75 8.91
CA ALA A 259 1.50 25.96 9.74
C ALA A 259 2.75 26.04 10.62
N MET A 260 3.42 24.92 10.88
CA MET A 260 4.74 24.87 11.54
C MET A 260 5.90 25.20 10.58
N GLY A 261 5.63 25.41 9.30
CA GLY A 261 6.62 25.79 8.29
C GLY A 261 7.19 24.65 7.45
N PHE A 262 6.70 23.41 7.63
CA PHE A 262 7.14 22.27 6.81
C PHE A 262 6.56 22.33 5.39
N ASP A 263 7.33 21.84 4.41
CA ASP A 263 6.87 21.71 3.02
C ASP A 263 5.64 20.79 2.93
N ARG A 264 4.63 21.21 2.18
CA ARG A 264 3.34 20.50 2.07
C ARG A 264 3.50 19.07 1.53
N ASN A 265 4.37 18.86 0.53
CA ASN A 265 4.57 17.54 -0.03
C ASN A 265 5.31 16.63 0.95
N ALA A 266 6.33 17.16 1.62
CA ALA A 266 7.04 16.45 2.68
C ALA A 266 6.09 16.03 3.81
N VAL A 267 5.21 16.94 4.25
CA VAL A 267 4.18 16.66 5.27
C VAL A 267 3.24 15.54 4.84
N ILE A 268 2.71 15.59 3.61
CA ILE A 268 1.81 14.56 3.09
C ILE A 268 2.51 13.20 3.07
N VAL A 269 3.75 13.14 2.58
CA VAL A 269 4.53 11.90 2.54
C VAL A 269 4.80 11.37 3.95
N ALA A 270 5.22 12.24 4.87
CA ALA A 270 5.53 11.86 6.24
C ALA A 270 4.28 11.31 6.96
N LEU A 271 3.16 12.04 6.93
CA LEU A 271 1.89 11.59 7.53
C LEU A 271 1.40 10.28 6.91
N SER A 272 1.42 10.18 5.57
CA SER A 272 0.96 8.97 4.86
C SER A 272 1.81 7.74 5.22
N SER A 273 3.13 7.93 5.35
CA SER A 273 4.09 6.85 5.66
C SER A 273 4.09 6.47 7.15
N LYS A 274 3.61 7.36 8.02
CA LYS A 274 3.55 7.18 9.48
C LYS A 274 2.12 6.99 9.98
N SER A 275 1.26 6.38 9.16
CA SER A 275 -0.11 5.99 9.55
C SER A 275 -0.95 7.15 10.10
N TRP A 276 -0.72 8.37 9.61
CA TRP A 276 -1.41 9.60 10.04
C TRP A 276 -1.21 9.96 11.52
N ASP A 277 -0.12 9.46 12.12
CA ASP A 277 0.34 9.83 13.45
C ASP A 277 1.20 11.10 13.37
N VAL A 278 0.78 12.14 14.10
CA VAL A 278 1.39 13.48 14.00
C VAL A 278 2.76 13.52 14.66
N GLU A 279 2.96 12.79 15.76
CA GLU A 279 4.22 12.79 16.51
C GLU A 279 5.34 12.18 15.67
N THR A 280 5.16 10.94 15.22
CA THR A 280 6.17 10.23 14.41
C THR A 280 6.36 10.82 13.01
N ALA A 281 5.33 11.46 12.44
CA ALA A 281 5.49 12.23 11.20
C ALA A 281 6.32 13.50 11.42
N THR A 282 6.12 14.20 12.55
CA THR A 282 6.91 15.38 12.91
C THR A 282 8.36 15.02 13.17
N GLU A 283 8.62 13.92 13.88
CA GLU A 283 9.97 13.40 14.08
C GLU A 283 10.68 13.11 12.76
N LEU A 284 9.97 12.48 11.81
CA LEU A 284 10.50 12.23 10.47
C LEU A 284 10.81 13.54 9.73
N LEU A 285 9.94 14.54 9.81
CA LEU A 285 10.14 15.85 9.17
C LEU A 285 11.32 16.63 9.76
N LEU A 286 11.56 16.51 11.06
CA LEU A 286 12.69 17.14 11.74
C LEU A 286 14.03 16.43 11.48
N SER A 287 14.00 15.18 11.02
CA SER A 287 15.20 14.40 10.70
C SER A 287 15.76 14.63 9.29
N ASN A 288 15.01 15.34 8.44
CA ASN A 288 15.42 15.73 7.08
C ASN A 288 16.05 17.12 7.06
#